data_AF-A0A3S0DRK4-F1
#
_entry.id   AF-A0A3S0DRK4-F1
#
_cell.length_a   1.000
_cell.length_b   1.000
_cell.length_c   1.000
_cell.angle_alpha   90.00
_cell.angle_beta   90.00
_cell.angle_gamma   90.00
#
_symmetry.space_group_name_H-M   'P 1'
#
loop_
_entity.id
_entity.type
_entity.pdbx_description
1 polymer ?
#
loop_
_entity_poly.entity_id
_entity_poly.type
_entity_poly.pdbx_seq_one_letter_code
_entity_poly.pdbx_strand_id
1 'polypeptide(L)'
;MKRMLINATQPEERRLAIVDGQKLLDFETEIEGREQRKGNIYKAVVTRVEPSLEACFVDYGEDRHGFLPFKEISRQFFREGTDVKNATIKDAIKEGQELLVQVEKEERGNKGAALTTFVSLAGRYLVLMPNNPRGGGVSRRIEGEDREELKENLDQLEYPKGMSLIARTAGIGRSAAELQWDLNYMLKLWSAIDDAAKGGKGAFLIYQESSLVIRAIRDYFTAD
;
A
#
# COMPACT_ATOMS: atom_id res chain seq x y z
N MET A 1 5.67 -29.33 -9.78
CA MET A 1 6.49 -28.24 -10.36
C MET A 1 5.59 -27.05 -10.49
N LYS A 2 5.94 -25.98 -9.77
CA LYS A 2 5.21 -24.73 -9.81
C LYS A 2 5.47 -24.01 -11.14
N ARG A 3 4.42 -23.44 -11.73
CA ARG A 3 4.52 -22.67 -12.98
C ARG A 3 3.60 -21.47 -12.89
N MET A 4 4.08 -20.36 -13.43
CA MET A 4 3.28 -19.17 -13.70
C MET A 4 2.87 -19.20 -15.17
N LEU A 5 1.57 -19.24 -15.43
CA LEU A 5 1.01 -19.23 -16.78
C LEU A 5 0.40 -17.86 -17.02
N ILE A 6 0.88 -17.15 -18.04
CA ILE A 6 0.38 -15.84 -18.44
C ILE A 6 -0.30 -16.00 -19.80
N ASN A 7 -1.58 -15.64 -19.88
CA ASN A 7 -2.31 -15.55 -21.13
C ASN A 7 -2.67 -14.10 -21.40
N ALA A 8 -2.04 -13.54 -22.43
CA ALA A 8 -2.30 -12.21 -22.95
C ALA A 8 -2.61 -12.25 -24.46
N THR A 9 -3.20 -13.35 -24.94
CA THR A 9 -3.61 -13.47 -26.36
C THR A 9 -4.68 -12.45 -26.71
N GLN A 10 -5.57 -12.14 -25.77
CA GLN A 10 -6.60 -11.12 -25.94
C GLN A 10 -6.13 -9.78 -25.37
N PRO A 11 -6.19 -8.68 -26.13
CA PRO A 11 -5.78 -7.37 -25.63
C PRO A 11 -6.68 -6.87 -24.49
N GLU A 12 -7.97 -7.21 -24.51
CA GLU A 12 -8.96 -6.78 -23.52
C GLU A 12 -8.84 -7.49 -22.15
N GLU A 13 -8.15 -8.64 -22.10
CA GLU A 13 -8.07 -9.48 -20.90
C GLU A 13 -6.70 -10.15 -20.78
N ARG A 14 -6.00 -9.86 -19.69
CA ARG A 14 -4.81 -10.58 -19.27
C ARG A 14 -5.16 -11.51 -18.12
N ARG A 15 -4.76 -12.77 -18.24
CA ARG A 15 -5.01 -13.80 -17.23
C ARG A 15 -3.70 -14.37 -16.72
N LEU A 16 -3.63 -14.57 -15.42
CA LEU A 16 -2.48 -15.14 -14.75
C LEU A 16 -2.94 -16.30 -13.86
N ALA A 17 -2.27 -17.44 -13.99
CA ALA A 17 -2.51 -18.61 -13.16
C ALA A 17 -1.22 -19.09 -12.52
N ILE A 18 -1.26 -19.36 -11.23
CA ILE A 18 -0.20 -20.07 -10.50
C ILE A 18 -0.66 -21.52 -10.34
N VAL A 19 0.11 -22.46 -10.87
CA VAL A 19 -0.23 -23.89 -10.83
C VAL A 19 0.91 -24.69 -10.20
N ASP A 20 0.58 -25.77 -9.50
CA ASP A 20 1.54 -26.81 -9.14
C ASP A 20 1.15 -28.12 -9.83
N GLY A 21 1.93 -28.51 -10.84
CA GLY A 21 1.57 -29.59 -11.74
C GLY A 21 0.30 -29.25 -12.53
N GLN A 22 -0.82 -29.88 -12.17
CA GLN A 22 -2.15 -29.64 -12.74
C GLN A 22 -3.13 -28.97 -11.77
N LYS A 23 -2.70 -28.68 -10.53
CA LYS A 23 -3.53 -28.05 -9.52
C LYS A 23 -3.42 -26.53 -9.63
N LEU A 24 -4.54 -25.84 -9.83
CA LEU A 24 -4.62 -24.39 -9.74
C LEU A 24 -4.45 -23.96 -8.28
N LEU A 25 -3.45 -23.11 -8.02
CA LEU A 25 -3.20 -22.52 -6.70
C LEU A 25 -3.80 -21.12 -6.60
N ASP A 26 -3.62 -20.32 -7.66
CA ASP A 26 -4.12 -18.96 -7.71
C ASP A 26 -4.46 -18.54 -9.14
N PHE A 27 -5.39 -17.59 -9.26
CA PHE A 27 -5.86 -17.08 -10.54
C PHE A 27 -6.26 -15.61 -10.43
N GLU A 28 -5.66 -14.79 -11.27
CA GLU A 28 -5.93 -13.37 -11.36
C GLU A 28 -6.22 -12.96 -12.81
N THR A 29 -7.06 -11.93 -12.95
CA THR A 29 -7.42 -11.36 -14.25
C THR A 29 -7.33 -9.84 -14.19
N GLU A 30 -6.90 -9.25 -15.29
CA GLU A 30 -6.84 -7.81 -15.50
C GLU A 30 -7.58 -7.52 -16.81
N ILE A 31 -8.67 -6.76 -16.71
CA ILE A 31 -9.53 -6.39 -17.83
C ILE A 31 -9.26 -4.94 -18.16
N GLU A 32 -9.07 -4.64 -19.44
CA GLU A 32 -8.86 -3.27 -19.91
C GLU A 32 -10.07 -2.38 -19.54
N GLY A 33 -9.80 -1.19 -18.99
CA GLY A 33 -10.83 -0.27 -18.49
C GLY A 33 -11.47 -0.67 -17.15
N ARG A 34 -11.09 -1.82 -16.56
CA ARG A 34 -11.42 -2.20 -15.18
C ARG A 34 -10.15 -2.57 -14.41
N GLU A 35 -9.16 -1.70 -14.52
CA GLU A 35 -7.89 -1.86 -13.82
C GLU A 35 -8.13 -1.84 -12.30
N GLN A 36 -7.45 -2.74 -11.60
CA GLN A 36 -7.48 -2.74 -10.13
C GLN A 36 -6.84 -1.45 -9.62
N ARG A 37 -7.57 -0.75 -8.76
CA ARG A 37 -7.15 0.52 -8.15
C ARG A 37 -6.58 0.32 -6.76
N LYS A 38 -6.75 -0.87 -6.18
CA LYS A 38 -6.16 -1.21 -4.89
C LYS A 38 -4.65 -0.96 -4.92
N GLY A 39 -4.14 -0.22 -3.94
CA GLY A 39 -2.73 0.15 -3.84
C GLY A 39 -2.37 1.48 -4.49
N ASN A 40 -3.22 2.03 -5.37
CA ASN A 40 -3.00 3.35 -5.96
C ASN A 40 -2.93 4.42 -4.88
N ILE A 41 -2.11 5.43 -5.13
CA ILE A 41 -1.91 6.58 -4.23
C ILE A 41 -2.31 7.85 -4.98
N TYR A 42 -3.11 8.67 -4.30
CA TYR A 42 -3.68 9.89 -4.82
C TYR A 42 -3.38 11.06 -3.89
N LYS A 43 -3.28 12.25 -4.47
CA LYS A 43 -3.61 13.46 -3.73
C LYS A 43 -5.13 13.59 -3.70
N ALA A 44 -5.69 13.87 -2.54
CA ALA A 44 -7.12 13.96 -2.33
C ALA A 44 -7.48 15.22 -1.54
N VAL A 45 -8.71 15.69 -1.69
CA VAL A 45 -9.25 16.86 -0.99
C VAL A 45 -10.41 16.42 -0.11
N VAL A 46 -10.37 16.76 1.17
CA VAL A 46 -11.48 16.48 2.09
C VAL A 46 -12.72 17.26 1.65
N THR A 47 -13.79 16.54 1.31
CA THR A 47 -15.05 17.15 0.86
C THR A 47 -16.00 17.41 2.01
N ARG A 48 -16.07 16.49 2.98
CA ARG A 48 -16.85 16.66 4.21
C ARG A 48 -16.27 15.86 5.36
N VAL A 49 -16.45 16.37 6.57
CA VAL A 49 -16.10 15.67 7.83
C VAL A 49 -17.36 15.15 8.50
N GLU A 50 -17.38 13.89 8.90
CA GLU A 50 -18.55 13.18 9.45
C GLU A 50 -18.22 12.63 10.86
N PRO A 51 -18.41 13.43 11.92
CA PRO A 51 -18.09 13.03 13.30
C PRO A 51 -18.86 11.80 13.77
N SER A 52 -20.12 11.63 13.33
CA SER A 52 -20.92 10.46 13.69
C SER A 52 -20.33 9.13 13.21
N LEU A 53 -19.51 9.17 12.15
CA LEU A 53 -18.81 8.01 11.62
C LEU A 53 -17.34 7.95 12.07
N GLU A 54 -16.85 8.97 12.79
CA GLU A 54 -15.42 9.21 13.02
C GLU A 54 -14.62 9.06 11.71
N ALA A 55 -15.09 9.73 10.64
CA ALA A 55 -14.52 9.63 9.30
C ALA A 55 -14.67 10.94 8.51
N CYS A 56 -13.95 11.05 7.40
CA CYS A 56 -14.19 12.07 6.39
C CYS A 56 -14.35 11.42 5.01
N PHE A 57 -15.03 12.15 4.13
CA PHE A 57 -15.09 11.79 2.72
C PHE A 57 -14.11 12.67 1.96
N VAL A 58 -13.44 12.08 0.97
CA VAL A 58 -12.42 12.77 0.18
C VAL A 58 -12.71 12.59 -1.31
N ASP A 59 -12.52 13.67 -2.07
CA ASP A 59 -12.42 13.62 -3.52
C ASP A 59 -10.97 13.29 -3.88
N TYR A 60 -10.77 12.23 -4.64
CA TYR A 60 -9.46 11.77 -5.10
C TYR A 60 -9.40 11.64 -6.63
N GLY A 61 -10.37 12.25 -7.34
CA GLY A 61 -10.44 12.28 -8.80
C GLY A 61 -11.29 11.18 -9.43
N GLU A 62 -11.99 10.38 -8.62
CA GLU A 62 -12.89 9.32 -9.08
C GLU A 62 -14.36 9.73 -8.91
N ASP A 63 -15.27 9.01 -9.60
CA ASP A 63 -16.71 9.31 -9.63
C ASP A 63 -17.36 9.33 -8.24
N ARG A 64 -16.86 8.53 -7.29
CA ARG A 64 -17.36 8.47 -5.92
C ARG A 64 -16.30 8.94 -4.95
N HIS A 65 -16.71 9.72 -3.95
CA HIS A 65 -15.82 10.09 -2.86
C HIS A 65 -15.37 8.86 -2.09
N GLY A 66 -14.09 8.83 -1.73
CA GLY A 66 -13.51 7.81 -0.88
C GLY A 66 -13.90 8.02 0.59
N PHE A 67 -13.93 6.93 1.34
CA PHE A 67 -14.18 6.91 2.77
C PHE A 67 -12.86 6.77 3.53
N LEU A 68 -12.51 7.77 4.34
CA LEU A 68 -11.28 7.82 5.13
C LEU A 68 -11.63 7.88 6.63
N PRO A 69 -11.56 6.75 7.36
CA PRO A 69 -11.84 6.73 8.79
C PRO A 69 -10.71 7.38 9.59
N PHE A 70 -11.03 8.02 10.72
CA PHE A 70 -10.09 8.79 11.53
C PHE A 70 -8.86 7.99 11.97
N LYS A 71 -9.05 6.71 12.31
CA LYS A 71 -7.97 5.80 12.69
C LYS A 71 -6.93 5.55 11.59
N GLU A 72 -7.27 5.81 10.33
CA GLU A 72 -6.42 5.66 9.15
C GLU A 72 -5.77 7.00 8.74
N ILE A 73 -5.88 8.03 9.57
CA ILE A 73 -5.29 9.35 9.35
C ILE A 73 -4.01 9.50 10.17
N SER A 74 -2.89 9.71 9.48
CA SER A 74 -1.60 9.97 10.07
C SER A 74 -1.62 11.33 10.76
N ARG A 75 -0.99 11.36 11.93
CA ARG A 75 -0.92 12.54 12.81
C ARG A 75 -0.26 13.75 12.13
N GLN A 76 0.54 13.52 11.09
CA GLN A 76 1.15 14.59 10.29
C GLN A 76 0.10 15.47 9.57
N PHE A 77 -1.11 14.94 9.36
CA PHE A 77 -2.22 15.67 8.76
C PHE A 77 -3.14 16.33 9.80
N PHE A 78 -2.85 16.20 11.09
CA PHE A 78 -3.66 16.86 12.11
C PHE A 78 -3.37 18.36 12.10
N ARG A 79 -4.39 19.16 12.40
CA ARG A 79 -4.20 20.61 12.58
C ARG A 79 -3.18 20.88 13.68
N GLU A 80 -2.45 21.98 13.54
CA GLU A 80 -1.53 22.44 14.57
C GLU A 80 -2.29 22.70 15.89
N GLY A 81 -1.70 22.29 17.00
CA GLY A 81 -2.29 22.44 18.34
C GLY A 81 -3.33 21.38 18.72
N THR A 82 -3.67 20.44 17.84
CA THR A 82 -4.57 19.32 18.18
C THR A 82 -3.92 18.39 19.21
N ASP A 83 -4.61 18.12 20.33
CA ASP A 83 -4.19 17.10 21.29
C ASP A 83 -4.40 15.70 20.70
N VAL A 84 -3.31 15.12 20.21
CA VAL A 84 -3.28 13.80 19.57
C VAL A 84 -3.92 12.68 20.39
N LYS A 85 -3.93 12.78 21.73
CA LYS A 85 -4.50 11.71 22.58
C LYS A 85 -6.02 11.72 22.62
N ASN A 86 -6.62 12.91 22.58
CA ASN A 86 -8.06 13.11 22.76
C ASN A 86 -8.75 13.68 21.51
N ALA A 87 -8.01 13.83 20.42
CA ALA A 87 -8.50 14.39 19.17
C ALA A 87 -9.69 13.61 18.64
N THR A 88 -10.72 14.35 18.21
CA THR A 88 -11.75 13.84 17.32
C THR A 88 -11.45 14.24 15.88
N ILE A 89 -12.11 13.62 14.92
CA ILE A 89 -11.90 13.98 13.52
C ILE A 89 -12.26 15.45 13.21
N LYS A 90 -13.25 16.01 13.92
CA LYS A 90 -13.67 17.41 13.78
C LYS A 90 -12.56 18.39 14.18
N ASP A 91 -11.79 18.03 15.20
CA ASP A 91 -10.67 18.82 15.70
C ASP A 91 -9.44 18.68 14.80
N ALA A 92 -9.21 17.46 14.30
CA ALA A 92 -8.00 17.10 13.57
C ALA A 92 -8.03 17.47 12.08
N ILE A 93 -9.18 17.42 11.41
CA ILE A 93 -9.28 17.49 9.94
C ILE A 93 -10.32 18.52 9.51
N LYS A 94 -10.03 19.32 8.48
CA LYS A 94 -10.98 20.31 7.91
C LYS A 94 -11.39 19.98 6.48
N GLU A 95 -12.55 20.48 6.08
CA GLU A 95 -12.95 20.52 4.68
C GLU A 95 -11.98 21.36 3.85
N GLY A 96 -11.76 20.95 2.60
CA GLY A 96 -10.77 21.54 1.69
C GLY A 96 -9.32 21.18 2.00
N GLN A 97 -9.05 20.40 3.06
CA GLN A 97 -7.69 19.95 3.37
C GLN A 97 -7.22 18.93 2.33
N GLU A 98 -6.00 19.10 1.83
CA GLU A 98 -5.35 18.14 0.96
C GLU A 98 -4.68 17.03 1.77
N LEU A 99 -4.85 15.78 1.36
CA LEU A 99 -4.31 14.57 1.99
C LEU A 99 -3.65 13.68 0.95
N LEU A 100 -2.59 12.97 1.35
CA LEU A 100 -2.06 11.84 0.58
C LEU A 100 -2.80 10.58 1.03
N VAL A 101 -3.47 9.90 0.11
CA VAL A 101 -4.29 8.72 0.41
C VAL A 101 -3.93 7.54 -0.49
N GLN A 102 -3.99 6.34 0.08
CA GLN A 102 -3.86 5.07 -0.63
C GLN A 102 -5.18 4.30 -0.59
N VAL A 103 -5.54 3.65 -1.69
CA VAL A 103 -6.71 2.78 -1.78
C VAL A 103 -6.41 1.44 -1.10
N GLU A 104 -7.04 1.18 0.05
CA GLU A 104 -6.97 -0.13 0.72
C GLU A 104 -7.98 -1.13 0.12
N LYS A 105 -9.21 -0.66 -0.12
CA LYS A 105 -10.30 -1.47 -0.67
C LYS A 105 -11.00 -0.68 -1.76
N GLU A 106 -11.24 -1.35 -2.86
CA GLU A 106 -11.95 -0.77 -4.00
C GLU A 106 -13.41 -0.50 -3.69
N GLU A 107 -14.03 0.28 -4.56
CA GLU A 107 -15.46 0.56 -4.52
C GLU A 107 -16.27 -0.73 -4.59
N ARG A 108 -17.29 -0.83 -3.74
CA ARG A 108 -18.16 -2.01 -3.71
C ARG A 108 -19.62 -1.58 -3.73
N GLY A 109 -20.29 -1.88 -4.84
CA GLY A 109 -21.68 -1.49 -5.06
C GLY A 109 -21.82 0.02 -5.00
N ASN A 110 -22.56 0.52 -4.01
CA ASN A 110 -22.77 1.96 -3.82
C ASN A 110 -21.78 2.63 -2.86
N LYS A 111 -20.84 1.86 -2.26
CA LYS A 111 -19.84 2.39 -1.32
C LYS A 111 -18.58 2.79 -2.10
N GLY A 112 -18.12 4.02 -1.88
CA GLY A 112 -16.82 4.48 -2.37
C GLY A 112 -15.66 3.68 -1.76
N ALA A 113 -14.46 3.89 -2.30
CA ALA A 113 -13.26 3.17 -1.89
C ALA A 113 -12.93 3.44 -0.42
N ALA A 114 -12.40 2.43 0.28
CA ALA A 114 -11.83 2.63 1.61
C ALA A 114 -10.38 3.09 1.46
N LEU A 115 -10.05 4.19 2.12
CA LEU A 115 -8.76 4.85 1.99
C LEU A 115 -8.00 4.84 3.31
N THR A 116 -6.69 4.96 3.22
CA THR A 116 -5.80 5.23 4.34
C THR A 116 -4.79 6.31 3.96
N THR A 117 -4.34 7.08 4.93
CA THR A 117 -3.16 7.93 4.73
C THR A 117 -1.87 7.20 5.06
N PHE A 118 -1.91 6.03 5.71
CA PHE A 118 -0.74 5.22 6.00
C PHE A 118 -0.32 4.47 4.76
N VAL A 119 0.56 5.09 3.98
CA VAL A 119 1.05 4.50 2.73
C VAL A 119 1.81 3.21 3.03
N SER A 120 1.60 2.23 2.16
CA SER A 120 2.32 0.96 2.15
C SER A 120 2.84 0.70 0.75
N LEU A 121 4.14 0.44 0.63
CA LEU A 121 4.78 0.08 -0.63
C LEU A 121 5.28 -1.36 -0.48
N ALA A 122 4.71 -2.28 -1.25
CA ALA A 122 5.09 -3.68 -1.20
C ALA A 122 6.24 -3.95 -2.18
N GLY A 123 7.39 -4.32 -1.63
CA GLY A 123 8.51 -4.93 -2.34
C GLY A 123 8.35 -6.44 -2.38
N ARG A 124 9.39 -7.16 -2.80
CA ARG A 124 9.34 -8.63 -2.88
C ARG A 124 9.44 -9.29 -1.50
N TYR A 125 10.35 -8.80 -0.68
CA TYR A 125 10.66 -9.37 0.64
C TYR A 125 10.14 -8.51 1.77
N LEU A 126 10.02 -7.20 1.55
CA LEU A 126 9.62 -6.23 2.55
C LEU A 126 8.37 -5.46 2.11
N VAL A 127 7.69 -4.86 3.09
CA VAL A 127 6.74 -3.78 2.86
C VAL A 127 7.26 -2.55 3.60
N LEU A 128 7.46 -1.44 2.89
CA LEU A 128 7.82 -0.16 3.46
C LEU A 128 6.56 0.61 3.86
N MET A 129 6.53 1.07 5.11
CA MET A 129 5.50 1.97 5.66
C MET A 129 6.15 3.33 5.96
N PRO A 130 6.24 4.26 5.00
CA PRO A 130 7.08 5.45 5.13
C PRO A 130 6.53 6.50 6.12
N ASN A 131 5.26 6.44 6.48
CA ASN A 131 4.63 7.40 7.39
C ASN A 131 3.86 6.74 8.55
N ASN A 132 4.21 5.50 8.87
CA ASN A 132 3.69 4.78 10.03
C ASN A 132 4.84 4.15 10.83
N PRO A 133 5.38 4.82 11.86
CA PRO A 133 6.49 4.28 12.65
C PRO A 133 6.11 3.07 13.51
N ARG A 134 4.81 2.77 13.65
CA ARG A 134 4.30 1.69 14.51
C ARG A 134 3.84 0.46 13.71
N GLY A 135 3.94 0.50 12.39
CA GLY A 135 3.41 -0.53 11.49
C GLY A 135 4.32 -1.74 11.28
N GLY A 136 5.56 -1.71 11.75
CA GLY A 136 6.58 -2.69 11.39
C GLY A 136 6.51 -4.04 12.13
N GLY A 137 7.28 -5.00 11.63
CA GLY A 137 7.47 -6.31 12.25
C GLY A 137 7.73 -7.44 11.26
N VAL A 138 7.53 -8.67 11.71
CA VAL A 138 7.63 -9.87 10.85
C VAL A 138 6.22 -10.41 10.61
N SER A 139 5.95 -10.89 9.39
CA SER A 139 4.68 -11.55 9.03
C SER A 139 4.28 -12.62 10.06
N ARG A 140 2.99 -12.63 10.43
CA ARG A 140 2.42 -13.60 11.39
C ARG A 140 2.49 -15.05 10.93
N ARG A 141 2.78 -15.29 9.64
CA ARG A 141 2.93 -16.65 9.07
C ARG A 141 4.33 -17.23 9.31
N ILE A 142 5.24 -16.45 9.89
CA ILE A 142 6.64 -16.84 10.13
C ILE A 142 6.83 -17.01 11.63
N GLU A 143 7.36 -18.14 12.05
CA GLU A 143 7.50 -18.55 13.45
C GLU A 143 8.87 -19.23 13.65
N GLY A 144 9.28 -19.43 14.90
CA GLY A 144 10.53 -20.12 15.23
C GLY A 144 11.79 -19.38 14.78
N GLU A 145 12.82 -20.15 14.41
CA GLU A 145 14.16 -19.67 14.03
C GLU A 145 14.11 -18.70 12.84
N ASP A 146 13.29 -18.98 11.81
CA ASP A 146 13.11 -18.10 10.65
C ASP A 146 12.66 -16.68 11.05
N ARG A 147 11.86 -16.56 12.12
CA ARG A 147 11.37 -15.27 12.61
C ARG A 147 12.47 -14.50 13.33
N GLU A 148 13.30 -15.21 14.11
CA GLU A 148 14.43 -14.61 14.84
C GLU A 148 15.49 -14.12 13.85
N GLU A 149 15.87 -14.95 12.88
CA GLU A 149 16.82 -14.59 11.82
C GLU A 149 16.34 -13.38 11.01
N LEU A 150 15.07 -13.38 10.57
CA LEU A 150 14.51 -12.23 9.86
C LEU A 150 14.53 -10.96 10.70
N LYS A 151 14.26 -11.06 12.00
CA LYS A 151 14.29 -9.90 12.89
C LYS A 151 15.72 -9.35 13.02
N GLU A 152 16.72 -10.22 13.19
CA GLU A 152 18.14 -9.81 13.22
C GLU A 152 18.59 -9.17 11.91
N ASN A 153 18.13 -9.68 10.78
CA ASN A 153 18.42 -9.09 9.46
C ASN A 153 17.71 -7.74 9.27
N LEU A 154 16.47 -7.59 9.75
CA LEU A 154 15.74 -6.31 9.72
C LEU A 154 16.43 -5.23 10.54
N ASP A 155 17.00 -5.59 11.70
CA ASP A 155 17.70 -4.66 12.60
C ASP A 155 18.99 -4.08 11.99
N GLN A 156 19.54 -4.73 10.94
CA GLN A 156 20.70 -4.26 10.19
C GLN A 156 20.36 -3.29 9.05
N LEU A 157 19.07 -3.12 8.72
CA LEU A 157 18.66 -2.31 7.57
C LEU A 157 18.72 -0.82 7.88
N GLU A 158 19.19 -0.05 6.89
CA GLU A 158 19.30 1.39 6.98
C GLU A 158 18.12 2.07 6.25
N TYR A 159 17.36 2.88 6.98
CA TYR A 159 16.27 3.69 6.46
C TYR A 159 15.98 4.91 7.35
N PRO A 160 15.32 5.95 6.81
CA PRO A 160 15.01 7.16 7.58
C PRO A 160 14.14 6.89 8.82
N LYS A 161 14.37 7.69 9.86
CA LYS A 161 13.53 7.67 11.08
C LYS A 161 12.08 8.02 10.74
N GLY A 162 11.15 7.39 11.46
CA GLY A 162 9.71 7.61 11.28
C GLY A 162 9.03 6.64 10.30
N MET A 163 9.82 5.86 9.56
CA MET A 163 9.33 4.75 8.73
C MET A 163 9.31 3.45 9.52
N SER A 164 8.61 2.44 9.01
CA SER A 164 8.72 1.06 9.50
C SER A 164 8.67 0.04 8.36
N LEU A 165 9.10 -1.19 8.65
CA LEU A 165 9.20 -2.28 7.68
C LEU A 165 8.43 -3.51 8.16
N ILE A 166 7.77 -4.20 7.24
CA ILE A 166 7.17 -5.52 7.49
C ILE A 166 7.89 -6.56 6.65
N ALA A 167 8.51 -7.57 7.27
CA ALA A 167 9.06 -8.71 6.54
C ALA A 167 7.95 -9.65 6.04
N ARG A 168 7.97 -9.94 4.74
CA ARG A 168 7.08 -10.88 4.05
C ARG A 168 7.61 -12.30 4.16
N THR A 169 6.73 -13.29 3.98
CA THR A 169 7.11 -14.72 3.98
C THR A 169 8.17 -15.05 2.93
N ALA A 170 8.19 -14.33 1.80
CA ALA A 170 9.22 -14.51 0.76
C ALA A 170 10.63 -14.05 1.19
N GLY A 171 10.75 -13.32 2.30
CA GLY A 171 12.03 -12.86 2.84
C GLY A 171 12.80 -13.92 3.64
N ILE A 172 12.18 -15.07 3.97
CA ILE A 172 12.85 -16.14 4.71
C ILE A 172 14.11 -16.60 3.96
N GLY A 173 15.22 -16.76 4.70
CA GLY A 173 16.53 -17.14 4.17
C GLY A 173 17.21 -16.09 3.28
N ARG A 174 16.71 -14.84 3.25
CA ARG A 174 17.37 -13.73 2.56
C ARG A 174 18.32 -13.01 3.50
N SER A 175 19.49 -12.68 2.98
CA SER A 175 20.49 -11.89 3.69
C SER A 175 20.05 -10.44 3.90
N ALA A 176 20.59 -9.77 4.92
CA ALA A 176 20.37 -8.34 5.13
C ALA A 176 20.70 -7.49 3.88
N ALA A 177 21.72 -7.87 3.10
CA ALA A 177 22.07 -7.19 1.86
C ALA A 177 20.98 -7.30 0.77
N GLU A 178 20.38 -8.49 0.59
CA GLU A 178 19.26 -8.67 -0.34
C GLU A 178 18.02 -7.89 0.11
N LEU A 179 17.74 -7.89 1.42
CA LEU A 179 16.63 -7.11 1.99
C LEU A 179 16.86 -5.60 1.83
N GLN A 180 18.08 -5.10 2.04
CA GLN A 180 18.43 -3.70 1.82
C GLN A 180 18.26 -3.30 0.35
N TRP A 181 18.56 -4.19 -0.58
CA TRP A 181 18.38 -3.93 -2.01
C TRP A 181 16.89 -3.75 -2.38
N ASP A 182 16.02 -4.62 -1.87
CA ASP A 182 14.55 -4.48 -2.00
C ASP A 182 14.06 -3.17 -1.35
N LEU A 183 14.56 -2.85 -0.15
CA LEU A 183 14.27 -1.62 0.57
C LEU A 183 14.65 -0.35 -0.21
N ASN A 184 15.84 -0.32 -0.79
CA ASN A 184 16.34 0.84 -1.54
C ASN A 184 15.44 1.19 -2.73
N TYR A 185 14.87 0.19 -3.41
CA TYR A 185 13.89 0.43 -4.46
C TYR A 185 12.64 1.14 -3.93
N MET A 186 12.07 0.65 -2.82
CA MET A 186 10.88 1.25 -2.20
C MET A 186 11.16 2.66 -1.65
N LEU A 187 12.35 2.91 -1.09
CA LEU A 187 12.75 4.25 -0.64
C LEU A 187 12.81 5.24 -1.81
N LYS A 188 13.37 4.82 -2.96
CA LYS A 188 13.41 5.65 -4.17
C LYS A 188 12.00 5.91 -4.71
N LEU A 189 11.14 4.89 -4.72
CA LEU A 189 9.73 5.04 -5.11
C LEU A 189 8.99 6.01 -4.20
N TRP A 190 9.18 5.88 -2.88
CA TRP A 190 8.59 6.81 -1.91
C TRP A 190 9.04 8.25 -2.13
N SER A 191 10.33 8.49 -2.39
CA SER A 191 10.83 9.84 -2.69
C SER A 191 10.10 10.45 -3.91
N ALA A 192 9.90 9.66 -4.97
CA ALA A 192 9.18 10.13 -6.15
C ALA A 192 7.71 10.45 -5.86
N ILE A 193 7.05 9.62 -5.04
CA ILE A 193 5.65 9.83 -4.60
C ILE A 193 5.55 11.11 -3.75
N ASP A 194 6.43 11.28 -2.77
CA ASP A 194 6.44 12.44 -1.87
C ASP A 194 6.70 13.75 -2.64
N ASP A 195 7.61 13.74 -3.61
CA ASP A 195 7.88 14.91 -4.45
C ASP A 195 6.70 15.23 -5.39
N ALA A 196 6.08 14.21 -6.00
CA ALA A 196 4.88 14.40 -6.82
C ALA A 196 3.69 14.95 -6.02
N ALA A 197 3.54 14.54 -4.75
CA ALA A 197 2.49 15.03 -3.86
C ALA A 197 2.59 16.56 -3.58
N LYS A 198 3.81 17.11 -3.64
CA LYS A 198 4.09 18.55 -3.47
C LYS A 198 3.80 19.36 -4.73
N GLY A 199 3.87 18.74 -5.91
CA GLY A 199 3.91 19.43 -7.22
C GLY A 199 2.54 19.82 -7.82
N GLY A 200 1.42 19.36 -7.28
CA GLY A 200 0.08 19.64 -7.81
C GLY A 200 -0.92 20.09 -6.75
N LYS A 201 -1.99 20.77 -7.15
CA LYS A 201 -3.14 21.13 -6.28
C LYS A 201 -4.36 20.30 -6.66
N GLY A 202 -5.24 20.09 -5.69
CA GLY A 202 -6.48 19.33 -5.90
C GLY A 202 -6.25 17.82 -5.96
N ALA A 203 -7.24 17.12 -6.51
CA ALA A 203 -7.29 15.67 -6.54
C ALA A 203 -6.68 15.10 -7.82
N PHE A 204 -5.70 14.19 -7.70
CA PHE A 204 -5.08 13.52 -8.84
C PHE A 204 -4.33 12.26 -8.44
N LEU A 205 -4.17 11.34 -9.39
CA LEU A 205 -3.38 10.11 -9.26
C LEU A 205 -1.88 10.45 -9.19
N ILE A 206 -1.19 9.97 -8.15
CA ILE A 206 0.26 10.11 -7.99
C ILE A 206 0.98 8.84 -8.39
N TYR A 207 0.48 7.69 -7.93
CA TYR A 207 1.07 6.40 -8.20
C TYR A 207 -0.02 5.39 -8.54
N GLN A 208 0.15 4.76 -9.69
CA GLN A 208 -0.64 3.61 -10.12
C GLN A 208 0.11 2.35 -9.70
N GLU A 209 -0.57 1.46 -8.98
CA GLU A 209 -0.01 0.17 -8.60
C GLU A 209 0.33 -0.66 -9.86
N SER A 210 1.33 -1.52 -9.71
CA SER A 210 1.90 -2.27 -10.82
C SER A 210 0.87 -3.17 -11.53
N SER A 211 1.09 -3.37 -12.83
CA SER A 211 0.27 -4.28 -13.65
C SER A 211 0.28 -5.70 -13.10
N LEU A 212 -0.73 -6.49 -13.47
CA LEU A 212 -0.89 -7.89 -13.07
C LEU A 212 0.42 -8.71 -13.17
N VAL A 213 1.15 -8.57 -14.28
CA VAL A 213 2.39 -9.33 -14.50
C VAL A 213 3.48 -8.91 -13.51
N ILE A 214 3.68 -7.61 -13.30
CA ILE A 214 4.70 -7.11 -12.38
C ILE A 214 4.36 -7.50 -10.94
N ARG A 215 3.09 -7.38 -10.53
CA ARG A 215 2.62 -7.84 -9.22
C ARG A 215 2.86 -9.33 -9.05
N ALA A 216 2.54 -10.13 -10.05
CA ALA A 216 2.74 -11.56 -9.95
C ALA A 216 4.22 -11.97 -9.88
N ILE A 217 5.10 -11.28 -10.61
CA ILE A 217 6.54 -11.48 -10.48
C ILE A 217 6.99 -11.13 -9.05
N ARG A 218 6.55 -9.98 -8.52
CA ARG A 218 6.87 -9.57 -7.14
C ARG A 218 6.38 -10.58 -6.11
N ASP A 219 5.17 -11.10 -6.28
CA ASP A 219 4.45 -11.84 -5.23
C ASP A 219 4.64 -13.37 -5.31
N TYR A 220 4.87 -13.94 -6.51
CA TYR A 220 4.92 -15.39 -6.72
C TYR A 220 6.21 -15.91 -7.35
N PHE A 221 7.05 -15.06 -7.96
CA PHE A 221 8.27 -15.53 -8.60
C PHE A 221 9.35 -15.78 -7.55
N THR A 222 9.39 -16.98 -6.99
CA THR A 222 10.45 -17.47 -6.10
C THR A 222 11.47 -18.30 -6.89
N ALA A 223 12.64 -18.60 -6.30
CA ALA A 223 13.71 -19.34 -6.99
C ALA A 223 13.41 -20.85 -7.21
N ASP A 224 12.18 -21.29 -6.90
CA ASP A 224 11.73 -22.69 -6.84
C ASP A 224 10.76 -23.05 -7.97
#